data_AF-A0A418YFG1-F1
#
_entry.id   AF-A0A418YFG1-F1
#
_cell.length_a   1.000
_cell.length_b   1.000
_cell.length_c   1.000
_cell.angle_alpha   90.00
_cell.angle_beta   90.00
_cell.angle_gamma   90.00
#
_symmetry.space_group_name_H-M   'P 1'
#
loop_
_entity.id
_entity.type
_entity.pdbx_description
1 polymer ?
#
loop_
_entity_poly.entity_id
_entity_poly.type
_entity_poly.pdbx_seq_one_letter_code
_entity_poly.pdbx_strand_id
1 'polypeptide(L)'
;MNSIINAALHKAILVLLKPLVNILLRNGVVFSAFSELVKKSYVDVAFDDFTSNNKKPTISSVAALTGLTRKEVKRLRELEEAHQDQTGQKFNRATRVISGWLNDPDYYITPMNAAELTLEGEKGSFAQLVKKYSGDIPAKAMLDVLLLAGNVVQSERGVSLIKHAYIPQGDEEVKLRILGQDSSELIATINHNLTCKEGRARFQRKVSNRLINPADAIKFEQYSNKRSQLLLEDFNQWLVEHEVPLGEDESQCQQVTVGIYFYKDCKDTHV
;
A
#
# COMPACT_ATOMS: atom_id res chain seq x y z
N MET A 1 32.66 2.82 17.39
CA MET A 1 31.72 2.13 16.49
C MET A 1 30.27 2.58 16.69
N ASN A 2 29.75 2.67 17.93
CA ASN A 2 28.36 3.06 18.19
C ASN A 2 28.02 4.50 17.75
N SER A 3 28.95 5.47 17.84
CA SER A 3 28.70 6.87 17.47
C SER A 3 28.52 7.11 15.97
N ILE A 4 29.27 6.41 15.10
CA ILE A 4 29.16 6.54 13.64
C ILE A 4 27.84 5.96 13.14
N ILE A 5 27.44 4.80 13.67
CA ILE A 5 26.16 4.17 13.35
C ILE A 5 25.01 5.05 13.84
N ASN A 6 25.08 5.58 15.06
CA ASN A 6 24.07 6.49 15.60
C ASN A 6 23.96 7.78 14.76
N ALA A 7 25.08 8.37 14.35
CA ALA A 7 25.07 9.55 13.48
C ALA A 7 24.48 9.25 12.10
N ALA A 8 24.80 8.10 11.52
CA ALA A 8 24.25 7.66 10.24
C ALA A 8 22.73 7.41 10.34
N LEU A 9 22.28 6.77 11.42
CA LEU A 9 20.87 6.51 11.71
C LEU A 9 20.10 7.83 11.89
N HIS A 10 20.61 8.76 12.70
CA HIS A 10 20.01 10.09 12.86
C HIS A 10 19.87 10.81 11.52
N LYS A 11 20.93 10.80 10.69
CA LYS A 11 20.89 11.41 9.37
C LYS A 11 19.85 10.75 8.46
N ALA A 12 19.78 9.42 8.45
CA ALA A 12 18.80 8.68 7.66
C ALA A 12 17.36 8.99 8.09
N ILE A 13 17.11 9.02 9.41
CA ILE A 13 15.79 9.38 9.96
C ILE A 13 15.41 10.79 9.55
N LEU A 14 16.31 11.77 9.61
CA LEU A 14 16.02 13.14 9.16
C LEU A 14 15.66 13.21 7.67
N VAL A 15 16.33 12.43 6.83
CA VAL A 15 16.02 12.33 5.39
C VAL A 15 14.63 11.72 5.17
N LEU A 16 14.23 10.71 5.96
CA LEU A 16 12.90 10.08 5.88
C LEU A 16 11.79 10.98 6.43
N LEU A 17 12.05 11.66 7.55
CA LEU A 17 11.06 12.50 8.22
C LEU A 17 10.73 13.74 7.40
N LYS A 18 11.68 14.33 6.68
CA LYS A 18 11.44 15.58 5.94
C LYS A 18 10.26 15.48 4.94
N PRO A 19 10.21 14.51 4.00
CA PRO A 19 9.07 14.37 3.10
C PRO A 19 7.77 14.00 3.85
N LEU A 20 7.85 13.17 4.90
CA LEU A 20 6.69 12.81 5.71
C LEU A 20 6.10 14.05 6.41
N VAL A 21 6.93 14.83 7.11
CA VAL A 21 6.53 16.07 7.79
C VAL A 21 5.96 17.08 6.81
N ASN A 22 6.49 17.18 5.57
CA ASN A 22 5.88 18.02 4.54
C ASN A 22 4.43 17.60 4.22
N ILE A 23 4.14 16.30 4.13
CA ILE A 23 2.77 15.79 3.92
C ILE A 23 1.90 16.13 5.14
N LEU A 24 2.40 15.90 6.35
CA LEU A 24 1.69 16.18 7.61
C LEU A 24 1.32 17.67 7.73
N LEU A 25 2.27 18.57 7.47
CA LEU A 25 2.02 20.02 7.53
C LEU A 25 1.01 20.47 6.47
N ARG A 26 1.07 19.92 5.24
CA ARG A 26 0.08 20.19 4.19
C ARG A 26 -1.34 19.74 4.60
N ASN A 27 -1.44 18.71 5.43
CA ASN A 27 -2.70 18.16 5.95
C ASN A 27 -3.08 18.74 7.34
N GLY A 28 -2.43 19.81 7.79
CA GLY A 28 -2.76 20.47 9.06
C GLY A 28 -2.39 19.68 10.32
N VAL A 29 -1.57 18.62 10.20
CA VAL A 29 -1.11 17.83 11.35
C VAL A 29 0.03 18.55 12.04
N VAL A 30 -0.25 19.04 13.25
CA VAL A 30 0.74 19.71 14.11
C VAL A 30 1.67 18.70 14.81
N PHE A 31 2.83 19.17 15.27
CA PHE A 31 3.84 18.32 15.91
C PHE A 31 3.31 17.52 17.11
N SER A 32 2.42 18.10 17.93
CA SER A 32 1.85 17.39 19.08
C SER A 32 1.06 16.15 18.65
N ALA A 33 0.23 16.26 17.61
CA ALA A 33 -0.52 15.13 17.05
C ALA A 33 0.43 14.07 16.44
N PHE A 34 1.45 14.50 15.69
CA PHE A 34 2.46 13.58 15.16
C PHE A 34 3.26 12.86 16.26
N SER A 35 3.67 13.59 17.29
CA SER A 35 4.40 13.04 18.44
C SER A 35 3.59 11.95 19.15
N GLU A 36 2.28 12.13 19.27
CA GLU A 36 1.40 11.11 19.85
C GLU A 36 1.31 9.84 18.99
N LEU A 37 1.27 9.97 17.66
CA LEU A 37 1.35 8.83 16.74
C LEU A 37 2.69 8.10 16.86
N VAL A 38 3.80 8.84 16.92
CA VAL A 38 5.14 8.24 17.11
C VAL A 38 5.21 7.49 18.44
N LYS A 39 4.74 8.10 19.54
CA LYS A 39 4.71 7.42 20.85
C LYS A 39 3.87 6.14 20.80
N LYS A 40 2.71 6.16 20.15
CA LYS A 40 1.88 4.96 19.95
C LYS A 40 2.68 3.89 19.22
N SER A 41 3.31 4.21 18.08
CA SER A 41 4.14 3.25 17.34
C SER A 41 5.28 2.65 18.16
N TYR A 42 5.93 3.44 19.03
CA TYR A 42 6.96 2.92 19.94
C TYR A 42 6.39 1.92 20.95
N VAL A 43 5.21 2.20 21.49
CA VAL A 43 4.51 1.31 22.44
C VAL A 43 4.14 0.00 21.75
N ASP A 44 3.55 0.07 20.56
CA ASP A 44 3.05 -1.10 19.82
C ASP A 44 4.19 -2.03 19.43
N VAL A 45 5.23 -1.48 18.79
CA VAL A 45 6.42 -2.24 18.40
C VAL A 45 7.10 -2.87 19.62
N ALA A 46 7.12 -2.19 20.77
CA ALA A 46 7.68 -2.76 21.99
C ALA A 46 6.84 -3.93 22.53
N PHE A 47 5.51 -3.81 22.51
CA PHE A 47 4.61 -4.91 22.91
C PHE A 47 4.76 -6.13 21.98
N ASP A 48 4.83 -5.89 20.67
CA ASP A 48 5.00 -6.93 19.66
C ASP A 48 6.37 -7.62 19.75
N ASP A 49 7.44 -6.87 20.00
CA ASP A 49 8.79 -7.42 20.17
C ASP A 49 8.88 -8.34 21.40
N PHE A 50 8.31 -7.93 22.54
CA PHE A 50 8.26 -8.81 23.72
C PHE A 50 7.48 -10.10 23.44
N THR A 51 6.33 -9.98 22.78
CA THR A 51 5.48 -11.13 22.42
C THR A 51 6.18 -12.08 21.47
N SER A 52 6.84 -11.55 20.44
CA SER A 52 7.62 -12.31 19.45
C SER A 52 8.80 -13.05 20.08
N ASN A 53 9.35 -12.51 21.17
CA ASN A 53 10.42 -13.13 21.95
C ASN A 53 9.91 -14.07 23.07
N ASN A 54 8.64 -14.47 23.07
CA ASN A 54 7.99 -15.30 24.11
C ASN A 54 8.14 -14.73 25.53
N LYS A 55 8.26 -13.40 25.67
CA LYS A 55 8.30 -12.72 26.97
C LYS A 55 6.94 -12.09 27.24
N LYS A 56 6.44 -12.16 28.47
CA LYS A 56 5.19 -11.47 28.84
C LYS A 56 5.43 -9.96 28.84
N PRO A 57 4.83 -9.18 27.91
CA PRO A 57 5.00 -7.75 27.94
C PRO A 57 4.26 -7.15 29.15
N THR A 58 4.93 -6.28 29.89
CA THR A 58 4.32 -5.51 30.98
C THR A 58 4.41 -4.03 30.68
N ILE A 59 3.48 -3.23 31.22
CA ILE A 59 3.52 -1.77 31.10
C ILE A 59 4.88 -1.23 31.58
N SER A 60 5.44 -1.80 32.66
CA SER A 60 6.74 -1.40 33.21
C SER A 60 7.91 -1.72 32.28
N SER A 61 7.93 -2.90 31.65
CA SER A 61 9.01 -3.29 30.73
C SER A 61 8.96 -2.49 29.42
N VAL A 62 7.77 -2.20 28.90
CA VAL A 62 7.58 -1.35 27.72
C VAL A 62 7.96 0.10 28.02
N ALA A 63 7.59 0.64 29.19
CA ALA A 63 8.01 1.97 29.62
C ALA A 63 9.54 2.09 29.69
N ALA A 64 10.22 1.08 30.25
CA ALA A 64 11.68 1.05 30.33
C ALA A 64 12.35 1.00 28.95
N LEU A 65 11.80 0.23 28.00
CA LEU A 65 12.35 0.10 26.64
C LEU A 65 12.14 1.36 25.80
N THR A 66 10.95 1.97 25.88
CA THR A 66 10.56 3.12 25.06
C THR A 66 11.00 4.47 25.63
N GLY A 67 11.32 4.51 26.93
CA GLY A 67 11.59 5.76 27.65
C GLY A 67 10.34 6.56 28.01
N LEU A 68 9.14 6.03 27.76
CA LEU A 68 7.86 6.67 28.09
C LEU A 68 7.44 6.37 29.54
N THR A 69 6.57 7.21 30.11
CA THR A 69 6.01 6.92 31.43
C THR A 69 5.03 5.75 31.39
N ARG A 70 4.91 5.01 32.49
CA ARG A 70 3.92 3.91 32.61
C ARG A 70 2.48 4.39 32.35
N LYS A 71 2.17 5.63 32.74
CA LYS A 71 0.86 6.26 32.52
C LYS A 71 0.62 6.50 31.02
N GLU A 72 1.62 6.98 30.29
CA GLU A 72 1.53 7.14 28.83
C GLU A 72 1.39 5.80 28.11
N VAL A 73 2.21 4.80 28.46
CA VAL A 73 2.13 3.45 27.87
C VAL A 73 0.74 2.85 28.07
N LYS A 74 0.19 2.93 29.29
CA LYS A 74 -1.17 2.43 29.58
C LYS A 74 -2.21 3.13 28.69
N ARG A 75 -2.22 4.46 28.67
CA ARG A 75 -3.17 5.25 27.88
C ARG A 75 -3.07 4.95 26.38
N LEU A 76 -1.85 4.86 25.85
CA LEU A 76 -1.62 4.59 24.43
C LEU A 76 -2.05 3.18 24.01
N ARG A 77 -1.90 2.19 24.89
CA ARG A 77 -2.40 0.84 24.67
C ARG A 77 -3.94 0.78 24.62
N GLU A 78 -4.60 1.54 25.48
CA GLU A 78 -6.08 1.57 25.57
C GLU A 78 -6.74 2.31 24.38
N LEU A 79 -5.99 3.10 23.60
CA LEU A 79 -6.48 3.82 22.41
C LEU A 79 -6.81 2.90 21.21
N GLU A 80 -6.41 1.63 21.26
CA GLU A 80 -6.44 0.67 20.16
C GLU A 80 -7.82 0.04 19.90
N GLU A 81 -8.70 0.00 20.91
CA GLU A 81 -9.98 -0.72 20.83
C GLU A 81 -11.06 -0.03 19.96
N ALA A 82 -10.79 1.15 19.38
CA ALA A 82 -11.83 1.97 18.75
C ALA A 82 -11.84 2.03 17.21
N HIS A 83 -10.74 1.77 16.48
CA HIS A 83 -10.58 2.33 15.10
C HIS A 83 -10.02 1.43 13.98
N GLN A 84 -9.85 0.12 14.15
CA GLN A 84 -9.31 -0.74 13.07
C GLN A 84 -10.36 -1.74 12.56
N ASP A 85 -10.80 -1.63 11.30
CA ASP A 85 -10.89 -2.79 10.36
C ASP A 85 -11.50 -2.49 8.96
N GLN A 86 -12.24 -1.40 8.75
CA GLN A 86 -13.15 -1.37 7.59
C GLN A 86 -12.57 -0.84 6.26
N THR A 87 -11.49 -0.06 6.26
CA THR A 87 -11.02 0.65 5.05
C THR A 87 -9.94 -0.10 4.27
N GLY A 88 -9.01 -0.79 4.94
CA GLY A 88 -7.97 -1.61 4.30
C GLY A 88 -8.53 -2.82 3.55
N GLN A 89 -9.53 -3.50 4.13
CA GLN A 89 -10.19 -4.63 3.49
C GLN A 89 -10.92 -4.23 2.20
N LYS A 90 -11.53 -3.05 2.15
CA LYS A 90 -12.25 -2.56 0.96
C LYS A 90 -11.31 -2.29 -0.23
N PHE A 91 -10.09 -1.80 0.04
CA PHE A 91 -9.06 -1.59 -0.99
C PHE A 91 -8.64 -2.91 -1.65
N ASN A 92 -8.21 -3.89 -0.83
CA ASN A 92 -7.78 -5.19 -1.34
C ASN A 92 -8.88 -5.87 -2.16
N ARG A 93 -10.13 -5.76 -1.73
CA ARG A 93 -11.28 -6.31 -2.47
C ARG A 93 -11.54 -5.60 -3.80
N ALA A 94 -11.38 -4.28 -3.87
CA ALA A 94 -11.51 -3.53 -5.13
C ALA A 94 -10.41 -3.89 -6.14
N THR A 95 -9.17 -4.03 -5.67
CA THR A 95 -8.05 -4.50 -6.49
C THR A 95 -8.32 -5.90 -7.04
N ARG A 96 -8.79 -6.85 -6.20
CA ARG A 96 -9.16 -8.20 -6.65
C ARG A 96 -10.27 -8.20 -7.69
N VAL A 97 -11.29 -7.35 -7.54
CA VAL A 97 -12.38 -7.22 -8.53
C VAL A 97 -11.85 -6.71 -9.87
N ILE A 98 -10.96 -5.72 -9.88
CA ILE A 98 -10.34 -5.22 -11.11
C ILE A 98 -9.44 -6.29 -11.75
N SER A 99 -8.64 -7.01 -10.95
CA SER A 99 -7.82 -8.11 -11.43
C SER A 99 -8.68 -9.24 -12.02
N GLY A 100 -9.77 -9.62 -11.36
CA GLY A 100 -10.73 -10.59 -11.89
C GLY A 100 -11.34 -10.13 -13.22
N TRP A 101 -11.69 -8.85 -13.34
CA TRP A 101 -12.26 -8.31 -14.57
C TRP A 101 -11.30 -8.41 -15.77
N LEU A 102 -10.00 -8.22 -15.53
CA LEU A 102 -8.99 -8.22 -16.59
C LEU A 102 -8.54 -9.62 -17.02
N ASN A 103 -8.69 -10.61 -16.13
CA ASN A 103 -8.00 -11.90 -16.25
C ASN A 103 -8.93 -13.12 -16.19
N ASP A 104 -10.22 -12.95 -15.90
CA ASP A 104 -11.21 -14.03 -15.95
C ASP A 104 -11.92 -14.08 -17.32
N PRO A 105 -11.84 -15.21 -18.06
CA PRO A 105 -12.45 -15.35 -19.39
C PRO A 105 -13.95 -15.04 -19.45
N ASP A 106 -14.65 -15.12 -18.31
CA ASP A 106 -16.06 -14.77 -18.23
C ASP A 106 -16.31 -13.24 -18.29
N TYR A 107 -15.28 -12.40 -18.11
CA TYR A 107 -15.39 -10.95 -17.95
C TYR A 107 -14.47 -10.11 -18.85
N TYR A 108 -13.61 -10.71 -19.68
CA TYR A 108 -12.80 -10.01 -20.68
C TYR A 108 -13.11 -10.46 -22.11
N ILE A 109 -12.92 -9.56 -23.10
CA ILE A 109 -13.09 -9.87 -24.53
C ILE A 109 -11.79 -10.48 -25.10
N THR A 110 -10.67 -9.93 -24.68
CA THR A 110 -9.31 -10.45 -24.90
C THR A 110 -8.48 -10.11 -23.65
N PRO A 111 -7.39 -10.82 -23.32
CA PRO A 111 -6.57 -10.49 -22.16
C PRO A 111 -6.20 -9.01 -22.15
N MET A 112 -6.37 -8.35 -21.01
CA MET A 112 -6.16 -6.90 -20.83
C MET A 112 -7.16 -5.98 -21.55
N ASN A 113 -8.27 -6.52 -22.09
CA ASN A 113 -9.40 -5.75 -22.64
C ASN A 113 -10.70 -6.21 -21.97
N ALA A 114 -11.00 -5.57 -20.84
CA ALA A 114 -12.20 -5.83 -20.05
C ALA A 114 -13.48 -5.66 -20.89
N ALA A 115 -14.41 -6.60 -20.76
CA ALA A 115 -15.72 -6.46 -21.39
C ALA A 115 -16.55 -5.40 -20.64
N GLU A 116 -17.41 -4.69 -21.37
CA GLU A 116 -18.51 -3.94 -20.75
C GLU A 116 -19.48 -4.96 -20.13
N LEU A 117 -19.68 -4.92 -18.81
CA LEU A 117 -20.51 -5.88 -18.08
C LEU A 117 -21.87 -5.27 -17.74
N THR A 118 -22.95 -6.04 -17.89
CA THR A 118 -24.25 -5.62 -17.34
C THR A 118 -24.17 -5.56 -15.81
N LEU A 119 -24.98 -4.72 -15.16
CA LEU A 119 -25.00 -4.64 -13.70
C LEU A 119 -25.39 -5.96 -13.04
N GLU A 120 -26.44 -6.57 -13.57
CA GLU A 120 -27.00 -7.84 -13.12
C GLU A 120 -27.18 -8.80 -14.29
N GLY A 121 -27.23 -10.09 -14.00
CA GLY A 121 -27.36 -11.15 -14.99
C GLY A 121 -26.78 -12.47 -14.50
N GLU A 122 -27.26 -13.58 -15.06
CA GLU A 122 -26.86 -14.93 -14.66
C GLU A 122 -25.42 -15.28 -15.06
N LYS A 123 -24.86 -14.63 -16.09
CA LYS A 123 -23.47 -14.81 -16.55
C LYS A 123 -22.87 -13.49 -17.02
N GLY A 124 -21.56 -13.30 -16.82
CA GLY A 124 -20.82 -12.14 -17.35
C GLY A 124 -21.32 -10.78 -16.85
N SER A 125 -21.85 -10.71 -15.63
CA SER A 125 -22.35 -9.46 -15.04
C SER A 125 -21.42 -8.94 -13.94
N PHE A 126 -21.47 -7.62 -13.70
CA PHE A 126 -20.71 -6.97 -12.64
C PHE A 126 -21.06 -7.55 -11.26
N ALA A 127 -22.33 -7.88 -11.00
CA ALA A 127 -22.72 -8.54 -9.75
C ALA A 127 -22.05 -9.90 -9.54
N GLN A 128 -21.88 -10.71 -10.60
CA GLN A 128 -21.17 -12.00 -10.51
C GLN A 128 -19.67 -11.80 -10.33
N LEU A 129 -19.08 -10.83 -11.04
CA LEU A 129 -17.68 -10.46 -10.85
C LEU A 129 -17.41 -10.05 -9.39
N VAL A 130 -18.23 -9.15 -8.84
CA VAL A 130 -18.09 -8.69 -7.45
C VAL A 130 -18.27 -9.83 -6.48
N LYS A 131 -19.29 -10.68 -6.67
CA LYS A 131 -19.52 -11.85 -5.82
C LYS A 131 -18.33 -12.82 -5.84
N LYS A 132 -17.73 -13.04 -7.00
CA LYS A 132 -16.58 -13.93 -7.19
C LYS A 132 -15.32 -13.35 -6.54
N TYR A 133 -15.04 -12.06 -6.69
CA TYR A 133 -13.73 -11.49 -6.34
C TYR A 133 -13.68 -10.58 -5.09
N SER A 134 -14.83 -10.25 -4.48
CA SER A 134 -14.89 -9.35 -3.30
C SER A 134 -15.49 -9.97 -2.03
N GLY A 135 -15.99 -11.20 -2.12
CA GLY A 135 -16.73 -11.87 -1.03
C GLY A 135 -18.08 -11.21 -0.77
N ASP A 136 -18.37 -10.88 0.49
CA ASP A 136 -19.68 -10.40 0.95
C ASP A 136 -19.97 -8.90 0.67
N ILE A 137 -19.21 -8.23 -0.21
CA ILE A 137 -19.53 -6.84 -0.55
C ILE A 137 -20.69 -6.83 -1.56
N PRO A 138 -21.80 -6.11 -1.28
CA PRO A 138 -22.86 -5.94 -2.26
C PRO A 138 -22.34 -5.29 -3.54
N ALA A 139 -22.78 -5.80 -4.70
CA ALA A 139 -22.38 -5.28 -6.02
C ALA A 139 -22.49 -3.76 -6.11
N LYS A 140 -23.60 -3.18 -5.65
CA LYS A 140 -23.79 -1.73 -5.62
C LYS A 140 -22.73 -0.99 -4.80
N ALA A 141 -22.38 -1.50 -3.62
CA ALA A 141 -21.35 -0.89 -2.78
C ALA A 141 -19.96 -0.96 -3.43
N MET A 142 -19.64 -2.05 -4.13
CA MET A 142 -18.40 -2.15 -4.91
C MET A 142 -18.42 -1.23 -6.14
N LEU A 143 -19.56 -1.10 -6.80
CA LEU A 143 -19.73 -0.16 -7.92
C LEU A 143 -19.44 1.27 -7.47
N ASP A 144 -20.02 1.69 -6.34
CA ASP A 144 -19.79 3.02 -5.76
C ASP A 144 -18.30 3.22 -5.43
N VAL A 145 -17.62 2.20 -4.90
CA VAL A 145 -16.17 2.23 -4.61
C VAL A 145 -15.34 2.39 -5.88
N LEU A 146 -15.69 1.71 -6.97
CA LEU A 146 -14.96 1.76 -8.25
C LEU A 146 -15.28 3.03 -9.06
N LEU A 147 -16.52 3.53 -8.99
CA LEU A 147 -16.95 4.80 -9.60
C LEU A 147 -16.31 5.98 -8.88
N LEU A 148 -16.38 5.99 -7.54
CA LEU A 148 -15.65 6.94 -6.73
C LEU A 148 -14.18 6.84 -7.07
N ALA A 149 -13.67 5.63 -7.33
CA ALA A 149 -12.29 5.49 -7.73
C ALA A 149 -11.96 5.99 -9.15
N GLY A 150 -12.94 6.31 -9.99
CA GLY A 150 -12.73 6.60 -11.40
C GLY A 150 -12.04 5.45 -12.13
N ASN A 151 -12.24 4.22 -11.64
CA ASN A 151 -11.78 2.98 -12.26
C ASN A 151 -12.76 2.47 -13.29
N VAL A 152 -14.04 2.76 -13.09
CA VAL A 152 -15.11 2.37 -13.98
C VAL A 152 -15.96 3.57 -14.38
N VAL A 153 -16.66 3.43 -15.50
CA VAL A 153 -17.75 4.31 -15.91
C VAL A 153 -19.02 3.48 -16.06
N GLN A 154 -20.15 4.06 -15.72
CA GLN A 154 -21.46 3.43 -15.88
C GLN A 154 -22.20 4.08 -17.05
N SER A 155 -22.74 3.24 -17.94
CA SER A 155 -23.56 3.59 -19.09
C SER A 155 -24.95 2.96 -18.95
N GLU A 156 -25.85 3.21 -19.91
CA GLU A 156 -27.14 2.52 -19.99
C GLU A 156 -26.99 1.01 -20.30
N ARG A 157 -25.84 0.60 -20.86
CA ARG A 157 -25.56 -0.79 -21.25
C ARG A 157 -24.91 -1.59 -20.14
N GLY A 158 -24.23 -0.92 -19.19
CA GLY A 158 -23.51 -1.60 -18.14
C GLY A 158 -22.40 -0.77 -17.52
N VAL A 159 -21.37 -1.44 -17.03
CA VAL A 159 -20.20 -0.86 -16.39
C VAL A 159 -18.98 -1.23 -17.22
N SER A 160 -18.14 -0.25 -17.52
CA SER A 160 -16.88 -0.43 -18.26
C SER A 160 -15.69 -0.07 -17.40
N LEU A 161 -14.64 -0.88 -17.42
CA LEU A 161 -13.37 -0.60 -16.76
C LEU A 161 -12.54 0.38 -17.61
N ILE A 162 -12.18 1.53 -17.03
CA ILE A 162 -11.40 2.59 -17.71
C ILE A 162 -9.96 2.71 -17.19
N LYS A 163 -9.68 2.19 -15.98
CA LYS A 163 -8.34 2.11 -15.41
C LYS A 163 -8.08 0.71 -14.88
N HIS A 164 -7.02 0.09 -15.37
CA HIS A 164 -6.64 -1.28 -15.05
C HIS A 164 -5.97 -1.44 -13.68
N ALA A 165 -5.63 -0.33 -13.03
CA ALA A 165 -5.16 -0.29 -11.65
C ALA A 165 -6.14 0.52 -10.81
N TYR A 166 -6.54 0.00 -9.65
CA TYR A 166 -7.39 0.74 -8.70
C TYR A 166 -6.69 2.02 -8.22
N ILE A 167 -7.17 3.19 -8.63
CA ILE A 167 -6.58 4.50 -8.31
C ILE A 167 -7.70 5.49 -7.99
N PRO A 168 -8.06 5.68 -6.72
CA PRO A 168 -9.29 6.37 -6.40
C PRO A 168 -9.42 7.84 -6.79
N GLN A 169 -10.57 8.27 -7.33
CA GLN A 169 -10.97 9.67 -7.40
C GLN A 169 -11.64 10.06 -6.06
N GLY A 170 -11.47 11.32 -5.63
CA GLY A 170 -11.53 11.68 -4.20
C GLY A 170 -10.18 11.51 -3.48
N ASP A 171 -9.19 11.00 -4.20
CA ASP A 171 -7.74 11.29 -4.25
C ASP A 171 -6.93 11.37 -2.94
N GLU A 172 -7.33 12.11 -1.92
CA GLU A 172 -6.46 12.37 -0.75
C GLU A 172 -6.40 11.18 0.22
N GLU A 173 -7.55 10.59 0.60
CA GLU A 173 -7.58 9.49 1.57
C GLU A 173 -6.81 8.25 1.08
N VAL A 174 -6.93 7.93 -0.22
CA VAL A 174 -6.25 6.76 -0.77
C VAL A 174 -4.78 7.04 -1.04
N LYS A 175 -4.41 8.26 -1.46
CA LYS A 175 -2.99 8.66 -1.49
C LYS A 175 -2.35 8.54 -0.10
N LEU A 176 -3.08 8.91 0.96
CA LEU A 176 -2.61 8.74 2.33
C LEU A 176 -2.52 7.27 2.75
N ARG A 177 -3.40 6.40 2.24
CA ARG A 177 -3.32 4.95 2.46
C ARG A 177 -2.12 4.32 1.75
N ILE A 178 -1.91 4.67 0.48
CA ILE A 178 -0.74 4.27 -0.31
C ILE A 178 0.55 4.75 0.37
N LEU A 179 0.57 6.00 0.85
CA LEU A 179 1.69 6.51 1.65
C LEU A 179 2.01 5.59 2.82
N GLY A 180 1.00 5.18 3.60
CA GLY A 180 1.18 4.27 4.73
C GLY A 180 1.65 2.88 4.32
N GLN A 181 0.94 2.25 3.38
CA GLN A 181 1.18 0.87 2.95
C GLN A 181 2.54 0.72 2.25
N ASP A 182 2.75 1.43 1.15
CA ASP A 182 3.92 1.26 0.29
C ASP A 182 5.21 1.68 1.03
N SER A 183 5.15 2.76 1.81
CA SER A 183 6.31 3.18 2.62
C SER A 183 6.63 2.15 3.70
N SER A 184 5.62 1.56 4.33
CA SER A 184 5.80 0.49 5.32
C SER A 184 6.44 -0.75 4.70
N GLU A 185 5.94 -1.20 3.54
CA GLU A 185 6.49 -2.36 2.81
C GLU A 185 7.96 -2.14 2.38
N LEU A 186 8.29 -0.93 1.89
CA LEU A 186 9.66 -0.57 1.54
C LEU A 186 10.57 -0.53 2.77
N ILE A 187 10.14 0.09 3.87
CA ILE A 187 10.91 0.15 5.12
C ILE A 187 11.11 -1.27 5.69
N ALA A 188 10.08 -2.12 5.69
CA ALA A 188 10.17 -3.50 6.12
C ALA A 188 11.16 -4.31 5.27
N THR A 189 11.18 -4.08 3.95
CA THR A 189 12.15 -4.68 3.04
C THR A 189 13.58 -4.21 3.34
N ILE A 190 13.78 -2.93 3.61
CA ILE A 190 15.08 -2.39 4.04
C ILE A 190 15.51 -3.01 5.36
N ASN A 191 14.61 -3.09 6.35
CA ASN A 191 14.90 -3.67 7.65
C ASN A 191 15.30 -5.15 7.55
N HIS A 192 14.58 -5.94 6.74
CA HIS A 192 14.96 -7.32 6.43
C HIS A 192 16.36 -7.38 5.82
N ASN A 193 16.65 -6.53 4.84
CA ASN A 193 17.96 -6.50 4.18
C ASN A 193 19.11 -6.11 5.13
N LEU A 194 18.87 -5.24 6.11
CA LEU A 194 19.86 -4.82 7.11
C LEU A 194 20.17 -5.92 8.13
N THR A 195 19.26 -6.86 8.36
CA THR A 195 19.34 -7.85 9.45
C THR A 195 19.47 -9.30 8.96
N CYS A 196 19.20 -9.57 7.68
CA CYS A 196 19.25 -10.91 7.12
C CYS A 196 20.69 -11.45 6.98
N LYS A 197 20.79 -12.78 6.87
CA LYS A 197 22.05 -13.46 6.54
C LYS A 197 22.45 -13.20 5.09
N GLU A 198 23.74 -13.32 4.80
CA GLU A 198 24.28 -13.20 3.44
C GLU A 198 23.53 -14.11 2.46
N GLY A 199 23.24 -13.60 1.26
CA GLY A 199 22.46 -14.29 0.23
C GLY A 199 20.94 -14.34 0.47
N ARG A 200 20.41 -13.76 1.55
CA ARG A 200 18.96 -13.75 1.86
C ARG A 200 18.30 -12.37 1.71
N ALA A 201 19.03 -11.40 1.17
CA ALA A 201 18.50 -10.06 0.90
C ALA A 201 17.38 -10.12 -0.15
N ARG A 202 16.27 -9.45 0.14
CA ARG A 202 15.18 -9.20 -0.80
C ARG A 202 15.64 -8.25 -1.90
N PHE A 203 15.01 -8.35 -3.08
CA PHE A 203 15.32 -7.47 -4.19
C PHE A 203 15.02 -6.02 -3.82
N GLN A 204 16.06 -5.19 -3.81
CA GLN A 204 15.98 -3.75 -3.57
C GLN A 204 17.04 -3.08 -4.44
N ARG A 205 16.63 -2.56 -5.60
CA ARG A 205 17.53 -1.95 -6.60
C ARG A 205 16.95 -0.65 -7.10
N LYS A 206 17.81 0.25 -7.55
CA LYS A 206 17.43 1.48 -8.23
C LYS A 206 18.45 1.81 -9.32
N VAL A 207 17.97 2.46 -10.38
CA VAL A 207 18.81 3.13 -11.38
C VAL A 207 18.63 4.63 -11.22
N SER A 208 19.72 5.39 -11.28
CA SER A 208 19.66 6.85 -11.15
C SER A 208 20.82 7.50 -11.88
N ASN A 209 20.53 8.59 -12.60
CA ASN A 209 21.55 9.45 -13.20
C ASN A 209 21.24 10.91 -12.84
N ARG A 210 22.22 11.62 -12.28
CA ARG A 210 22.09 13.02 -11.85
C ARG A 210 22.31 14.03 -12.99
N LEU A 211 22.80 13.57 -14.14
CA LEU A 211 23.24 14.39 -15.27
C LEU A 211 22.38 14.12 -16.52
N ILE A 212 21.06 14.07 -16.35
CA ILE A 212 20.10 13.95 -17.45
C ILE A 212 19.59 15.34 -17.82
N ASN A 213 19.57 15.64 -19.13
CA ASN A 213 18.97 16.87 -19.64
C ASN A 213 17.46 16.90 -19.30
N PRO A 214 16.89 18.02 -18.84
CA PRO A 214 15.46 18.13 -18.54
C PRO A 214 14.51 17.63 -19.65
N ALA A 215 14.85 17.86 -20.92
CA ALA A 215 14.04 17.36 -22.04
C ALA A 215 14.04 15.84 -22.13
N ASP A 216 15.20 15.21 -21.86
CA ASP A 216 15.33 13.75 -21.86
C ASP A 216 14.77 13.13 -20.57
N ALA A 217 14.70 13.89 -19.47
CA ALA A 217 14.02 13.43 -18.25
C ALA A 217 12.52 13.19 -18.50
N ILE A 218 11.86 14.05 -19.29
CA ILE A 218 10.45 13.87 -19.68
C ILE A 218 10.28 12.63 -20.58
N LYS A 219 11.17 12.44 -21.56
CA LYS A 219 11.15 11.25 -22.43
C LYS A 219 11.40 9.97 -21.61
N PHE A 220 12.34 10.02 -20.68
CA PHE A 220 12.66 8.89 -19.81
C PHE A 220 11.53 8.57 -18.83
N GLU A 221 10.83 9.58 -18.31
CA GLU A 221 9.62 9.39 -17.50
C GLU A 221 8.55 8.62 -18.28
N GLN A 222 8.24 9.03 -19.52
CA GLN A 222 7.30 8.30 -20.38
C GLN A 222 7.76 6.87 -20.69
N TYR A 223 9.04 6.71 -21.03
CA TYR A 223 9.65 5.41 -21.31
C TYR A 223 9.59 4.48 -20.09
N SER A 224 10.02 4.97 -18.92
CA SER A 224 10.02 4.23 -17.66
C SER A 224 8.61 3.82 -17.28
N ASN A 225 7.64 4.75 -17.30
CA ASN A 225 6.25 4.46 -16.95
C ASN A 225 5.66 3.37 -17.85
N LYS A 226 5.89 3.44 -19.17
CA LYS A 226 5.43 2.40 -20.10
C LYS A 226 6.04 1.04 -19.80
N ARG A 227 7.35 0.96 -19.52
CA ARG A 227 8.03 -0.30 -19.21
C ARG A 227 7.64 -0.86 -17.85
N SER A 228 7.47 -0.01 -16.85
CA SER A 228 7.01 -0.39 -15.51
C SER A 228 5.58 -0.91 -15.55
N GLN A 229 4.69 -0.28 -16.32
CA GLN A 229 3.32 -0.73 -16.49
C GLN A 229 3.25 -2.16 -17.06
N LEU A 230 3.95 -2.40 -18.18
CA LEU A 230 4.02 -3.74 -18.78
C LEU A 230 4.55 -4.79 -17.80
N LEU A 231 5.58 -4.45 -17.01
CA LEU A 231 6.14 -5.37 -16.02
C LEU A 231 5.15 -5.68 -14.88
N LEU A 232 4.41 -4.69 -14.41
CA LEU A 232 3.39 -4.89 -13.39
C LEU A 232 2.22 -5.73 -13.91
N GLU A 233 1.85 -5.56 -15.18
CA GLU A 233 0.85 -6.38 -15.85
C GLU A 233 1.30 -7.84 -15.96
N ASP A 234 2.56 -8.08 -16.36
CA ASP A 234 3.17 -9.42 -16.39
C ASP A 234 3.16 -10.07 -14.99
N PHE A 235 3.54 -9.34 -13.94
CA PHE A 235 3.51 -9.84 -12.57
C PHE A 235 2.09 -10.11 -12.07
N ASN A 236 1.14 -9.22 -12.38
CA ASN A 236 -0.25 -9.40 -11.99
C ASN A 236 -0.86 -10.66 -12.64
N GLN A 237 -0.59 -10.89 -13.93
CA GLN A 237 -1.02 -12.10 -14.62
C GLN A 237 -0.47 -13.35 -13.92
N TRP A 238 0.83 -13.37 -13.63
CA TRP A 238 1.45 -14.49 -12.93
C TRP A 238 0.85 -14.73 -11.54
N LEU A 239 0.60 -13.67 -10.76
CA LEU A 239 -0.01 -13.79 -9.43
C LEU A 239 -1.43 -14.35 -9.48
N VAL A 240 -2.24 -13.95 -10.46
CA VAL A 240 -3.61 -14.46 -10.63
C VAL A 240 -3.61 -15.94 -11.03
N GLU A 241 -2.68 -16.37 -11.90
CA GLU A 241 -2.53 -17.79 -12.28
C GLU A 241 -2.13 -18.70 -11.10
N HIS A 242 -1.58 -18.11 -10.04
CA HIS A 242 -1.09 -18.82 -8.85
C HIS A 242 -1.85 -18.43 -7.57
N GLU A 243 -3.02 -17.79 -7.69
CA GLU A 243 -3.87 -17.46 -6.55
C GLU A 243 -4.48 -18.75 -5.97
N VAL A 244 -4.48 -18.87 -4.64
CA VAL A 244 -5.15 -19.99 -3.96
C VAL A 244 -6.66 -19.89 -4.23
N PRO A 245 -7.33 -20.98 -4.64
CA PRO A 245 -8.76 -20.97 -4.93
C PRO A 245 -9.61 -20.49 -3.74
N LEU A 246 -10.71 -19.81 -4.05
CA LEU A 246 -11.67 -19.36 -3.04
C LEU A 246 -12.25 -20.54 -2.25
N GLY A 247 -12.26 -20.42 -0.92
CA GLY A 247 -12.80 -21.43 -0.01
C GLY A 247 -11.74 -22.39 0.55
N GLU A 248 -10.48 -22.28 0.12
CA GLU A 248 -9.36 -22.94 0.79
C GLU A 248 -8.88 -22.13 2.02
N ASP A 249 -8.08 -22.77 2.86
CA ASP A 249 -7.57 -22.19 4.10
C ASP A 249 -6.58 -21.05 3.82
N GLU A 250 -7.06 -19.81 3.93
CA GLU A 250 -6.27 -18.59 3.74
C GLU A 250 -5.12 -18.45 4.77
N SER A 251 -5.09 -19.25 5.85
CA SER A 251 -4.02 -19.19 6.85
C SER A 251 -2.64 -19.61 6.32
N GLN A 252 -2.61 -20.28 5.17
CA GLN A 252 -1.37 -20.67 4.48
C GLN A 252 -0.99 -19.72 3.33
N CYS A 253 -1.81 -18.72 3.03
CA CYS A 253 -1.53 -17.74 1.99
C CYS A 253 -0.42 -16.78 2.43
N GLN A 254 0.44 -16.40 1.49
CA GLN A 254 1.45 -15.38 1.70
C GLN A 254 1.15 -14.15 0.84
N GLN A 255 1.05 -12.98 1.46
CA GLN A 255 1.00 -11.72 0.74
C GLN A 255 2.38 -11.41 0.15
N VAL A 256 2.42 -11.15 -1.15
CA VAL A 256 3.61 -10.69 -1.89
C VAL A 256 3.27 -9.41 -2.65
N THR A 257 4.17 -8.43 -2.63
CA THR A 257 4.00 -7.14 -3.31
C THR A 257 5.27 -6.76 -4.05
N VAL A 258 5.12 -6.23 -5.26
CA VAL A 258 6.20 -5.56 -6.00
C VAL A 258 5.74 -4.14 -6.36
N GLY A 259 6.29 -3.15 -5.65
CA GLY A 259 6.05 -1.74 -5.91
C GLY A 259 7.12 -1.14 -6.83
N ILE A 260 6.70 -0.36 -7.82
CA ILE A 260 7.60 0.39 -8.71
C ILE A 260 7.18 1.86 -8.68
N TYR A 261 8.14 2.75 -8.43
CA TYR A 261 7.92 4.19 -8.42
C TYR A 261 8.96 4.91 -9.26
N PHE A 262 8.54 6.02 -9.88
CA PHE A 262 9.42 6.95 -10.55
C PHE A 262 9.67 8.15 -9.63
N TYR A 263 10.94 8.48 -9.41
CA TYR A 263 11.32 9.69 -8.67
C TYR A 263 11.98 10.68 -9.60
N LYS A 264 11.48 11.92 -9.55
CA LYS A 264 12.05 13.08 -10.20
C LYS A 264 12.21 14.18 -9.17
N ASP A 265 13.41 14.75 -9.10
CA ASP A 265 13.65 15.89 -8.24
C ASP A 265 12.97 17.11 -8.88
N CYS A 266 11.95 17.65 -8.22
CA CYS A 266 11.40 18.95 -8.59
C CYS A 266 12.37 20.01 -8.06
N LYS A 267 13.24 20.52 -8.94
CA LYS A 267 13.83 21.83 -8.68
C LYS A 267 12.69 22.84 -8.80
N ASP A 268 12.20 23.34 -7.68
CA ASP A 268 11.20 24.41 -7.65
C ASP A 268 11.67 25.54 -8.57
N THR A 269 11.07 25.65 -9.76
CA THR A 269 11.06 26.90 -10.51
C THR A 269 9.95 27.72 -9.88
N HIS A 270 10.27 28.39 -8.77
CA HIS A 270 9.54 29.59 -8.39
C HIS A 270 9.70 30.59 -9.54
N VAL A 271 8.62 30.78 -10.30
CA VAL A 271 8.37 32.00 -11.07
C VAL A 271 7.22 32.70 -10.38
#